data_AF-A0A3D3US24-F1
#
_entry.id   AF-A0A3D3US24-F1
#
_cell.length_a   1.000
_cell.length_b   1.000
_cell.length_c   1.000
_cell.angle_alpha   90.00
_cell.angle_beta   90.00
_cell.angle_gamma   90.00
#
_symmetry.space_group_name_H-M   'P 1'
#
loop_
_entity.id
_entity.type
_entity.pdbx_description
1 polymer ?
#
loop_
_entity_poly.entity_id
_entity_poly.type
_entity_poly.pdbx_seq_one_letter_code
_entity_poly.pdbx_strand_id
1 'polypeptide(L)' 'MKFNGINHLAMATGDMNATIRFWRDLLGMRLVGALGEPGFRHEFFGISETDLFHGKKTK' A
#
# COMPACT_ATOMS: atom_id res chain seq x y z
N MET A 1 0.97 -28.02 -6.81
CA MET A 1 0.64 -26.60 -6.58
C MET A 1 1.57 -25.75 -7.43
N LYS A 2 1.07 -24.72 -8.13
CA LYS A 2 1.89 -23.77 -8.91
C LYS A 2 1.65 -22.36 -8.38
N PHE A 3 2.72 -21.61 -8.13
CA PHE A 3 2.67 -20.20 -7.71
C PHE A 3 2.91 -19.30 -8.93
N ASN A 4 2.20 -18.16 -8.99
CA ASN A 4 2.26 -17.23 -10.13
C ASN A 4 3.09 -15.97 -9.83
N GLY A 5 3.74 -15.88 -8.66
CA GLY A 5 4.59 -14.76 -8.28
C GLY A 5 4.27 -14.19 -6.90
N ILE A 6 4.83 -13.00 -6.63
CA ILE A 6 4.61 -12.22 -5.41
C ILE A 6 3.32 -11.41 -5.59
N ASN A 7 2.42 -11.46 -4.61
CA ASN A 7 1.18 -10.69 -4.65
C ASN A 7 1.35 -9.28 -4.06
N HIS A 8 1.99 -9.15 -2.91
CA HIS A 8 2.32 -7.87 -2.28
C HIS A 8 3.47 -8.03 -1.27
N LEU A 9 4.09 -6.92 -0.89
CA LEU A 9 5.08 -6.83 0.19
C LEU A 9 4.49 -6.01 1.34
N ALA A 10 4.48 -6.56 2.55
CA ALA A 10 4.06 -5.86 3.76
C ALA A 10 5.29 -5.42 4.56
N MET A 11 5.30 -4.18 5.05
CA MET A 11 6.40 -3.59 5.80
C MET A 11 5.84 -2.85 7.03
N ALA A 12 6.55 -2.94 8.16
CA ALA A 12 6.23 -2.16 9.36
C ALA A 12 7.09 -0.89 9.41
N THR A 13 6.53 0.19 9.93
CA THR A 13 7.19 1.49 10.10
C THR A 13 6.84 2.12 11.44
N GLY A 14 7.76 2.90 12.01
CA GLY A 14 7.54 3.67 13.24
C GLY A 14 6.89 5.04 13.01
N ASP A 15 6.93 5.57 11.79
CA ASP A 15 6.28 6.83 11.42
C ASP A 15 5.55 6.67 10.08
N MET A 16 4.25 6.44 10.18
CA MET A 16 3.42 6.23 9.02
C MET A 16 3.27 7.48 8.14
N ASN A 17 3.33 8.69 8.72
CA ASN A 17 3.24 9.92 7.93
C ASN A 17 4.50 10.11 7.09
N ALA A 18 5.69 9.84 7.64
CA ALA A 18 6.93 9.86 6.89
C ALA A 18 6.95 8.80 5.79
N THR A 19 6.50 7.58 6.10
CA THR A 19 6.41 6.50 5.11
C THR A 19 5.48 6.85 3.95
N ILE A 20 4.30 7.42 4.21
CA ILE A 20 3.40 7.86 3.13
C ILE A 20 4.06 8.92 2.25
N ARG A 21 4.71 9.93 2.83
CA ARG A 21 5.41 10.97 2.04
C ARG A 21 6.53 10.38 1.19
N PHE A 22 7.28 9.41 1.73
CA PHE A 22 8.33 8.74 0.96
C PHE A 22 7.76 8.01 -0.27
N TRP A 23 6.76 7.15 -0.08
CA TRP A 23 6.21 6.38 -1.19
C TRP A 23 5.40 7.23 -2.17
N ARG A 24 4.55 8.13 -1.67
CA ARG A 24 3.66 8.97 -2.49
C ARG A 24 4.38 10.15 -3.13
N ASP A 25 5.14 10.92 -2.35
CA ASP A 25 5.65 12.23 -2.79
C ASP A 25 7.04 12.10 -3.41
N LEU A 26 7.92 11.28 -2.83
CA LEU A 26 9.26 11.09 -3.37
C LEU A 26 9.28 10.08 -4.52
N LEU A 27 8.66 8.91 -4.35
CA LEU A 27 8.66 7.85 -5.36
C LEU A 27 7.46 7.90 -6.32
N GLY A 28 6.48 8.78 -6.08
CA GLY A 28 5.33 8.96 -6.97
C GLY A 28 4.35 7.79 -6.96
N MET A 29 4.42 6.88 -5.98
CA MET A 29 3.54 5.71 -5.94
C MET A 29 2.12 6.10 -5.50
N ARG A 30 1.14 5.51 -6.16
CA ARG A 30 -0.27 5.83 -5.91
C ARG A 30 -0.74 5.15 -4.62
N LEU A 31 -1.26 5.92 -3.68
CA LEU A 31 -2.01 5.38 -2.53
C LEU A 31 -3.34 4.81 -3.04
N VAL A 32 -3.53 3.49 -2.93
CA VAL A 32 -4.68 2.77 -3.53
C VAL A 32 -5.74 2.36 -2.51
N GLY A 33 -5.40 2.41 -1.23
CA GLY A 33 -6.33 2.18 -0.15
C GLY A 33 -5.67 2.35 1.21
N ALA A 34 -6.52 2.46 2.23
CA ALA A 34 -6.12 2.49 3.63
C ALA A 34 -7.10 1.66 4.45
N LEU A 35 -6.58 0.97 5.46
CA LEU A 35 -7.32 0.24 6.47
C LEU A 35 -6.73 0.60 7.83
N GLY A 36 -7.53 0.58 8.89
CA GLY A 36 -6.99 0.78 10.23
C GLY A 36 -7.98 1.33 11.23
N GLU A 37 -7.51 1.34 12.47
CA GLU A 37 -8.19 1.85 13.66
C GLU A 37 -7.18 2.70 14.46
N PRO A 38 -7.61 3.50 15.46
CA PRO A 38 -6.66 4.25 16.28
C PRO A 38 -5.58 3.33 16.89
N GLY A 39 -4.30 3.62 16.61
CA GLY A 39 -3.16 2.80 17.04
C GLY A 39 -2.67 1.77 16.01
N PHE A 40 -3.39 1.56 14.89
CA PHE A 40 -2.98 0.65 13.83
C PHE A 40 -3.43 1.15 12.45
N ARG A 41 -2.47 1.41 11.56
CA ARG A 41 -2.76 1.81 10.18
C ARG A 41 -2.05 0.92 9.19
N HIS A 42 -2.74 0.62 8.09
CA HIS A 42 -2.25 -0.11 6.93
C HIS A 42 -2.61 0.65 5.65
N GLU A 43 -1.59 1.14 4.98
CA GLU A 43 -1.69 1.91 3.75
C GLU A 43 -1.12 1.10 2.58
N PHE A 44 -1.87 1.02 1.49
CA PHE A 44 -1.52 0.23 0.31
C PHE A 44 -1.09 1.15 -0.83
N PHE A 45 0.05 0.85 -1.46
CA PHE A 45 0.55 1.57 -2.62
C PHE A 45 0.60 0.67 -3.85
N GLY A 46 0.20 1.20 -5.00
CA GLY A 46 0.30 0.52 -6.29
C GLY A 46 1.63 0.84 -6.98
N ILE A 47 2.26 -0.19 -7.52
CA ILE A 47 3.48 -0.12 -8.35
C ILE A 47 3.09 -0.04 -9.83
N SER A 48 1.97 -0.64 -10.23
CA SER A 48 1.44 -0.63 -11.59
C SER A 48 -0.06 -0.32 -11.64
N GLU A 49 -0.58 -0.10 -12.85
CA GLU A 49 -2.02 0.10 -13.08
C GLU A 49 -2.83 -1.19 -12.95
N THR A 50 -2.17 -2.34 -13.12
CA THR A 50 -2.78 -3.66 -13.18
C THR A 50 -2.59 -4.49 -11.91
N ASP A 51 -2.01 -3.91 -10.85
CA ASP A 51 -1.83 -4.60 -9.59
C ASP A 51 -3.17 -5.10 -9.04
N LEU A 52 -3.18 -6.33 -8.56
CA LEU A 52 -4.34 -6.93 -7.93
C LEU A 52 -4.59 -6.27 -6.58
N PHE A 53 -5.62 -5.44 -6.49
CA PHE A 53 -6.03 -4.82 -5.23
C PHE A 53 -7.42 -5.29 -4.80
N HIS A 54 -7.48 -6.03 -3.70
CA HIS A 54 -8.73 -6.46 -3.07
C HIS A 54 -9.17 -5.43 -2.03
N GLY A 55 -9.77 -4.34 -2.49
CA GLY A 55 -10.34 -3.31 -1.64
C GLY A 55 -11.29 -2.42 -2.43
N LYS A 56 -12.23 -1.74 -1.75
CA LYS A 56 -13.01 -0.70 -2.41
C LYS A 56 -12.04 0.41 -2.80
N LYS A 57 -11.91 0.70 -4.10
CA LYS A 57 -11.23 1.93 -4.55
C LYS A 57 -11.98 3.08 -3.89
N THR A 58 -11.35 3.77 -2.94
CA THR A 58 -11.85 5.06 -2.48
C THR A 58 -11.83 5.97 -3.71
N LYS A 59 -12.98 6.56 -4.05
CA LYS A 59 -13.07 7.54 -5.14
C LYS A 59 -12.17 8.73 -4.86
#